data_AF-A0A8T4DVD7-F1
#
_entry.id   AF-A0A8T4DVD7-F1
#
_cell.length_a   1.000
_cell.length_b   1.000
_cell.length_c   1.000
_cell.angle_alpha   90.00
_cell.angle_beta   90.00
_cell.angle_gamma   90.00
#
_symmetry.space_group_name_H-M   'P 1'
#
loop_
_entity.id
_entity.type
_entity.pdbx_description
1 polymer ?
#
loop_
_entity_poly.entity_id
_entity_poly.type
_entity_poly.pdbx_seq_one_letter_code
_entity_poly.pdbx_strand_id
1 'polypeptide(L)'
;SRIGVERKTVEDFLNSLIEGKLFVQIKNLRATYSRPLLLIEGDGLLTKRNISHNAIFGSFTAIMVDFGIPIITTHTPQETADFLAIMAQREQKEGDRAVAIRGEKTARSIAEQQQFLVEGLPNVSAVLAQRLLQHFGSIRALANATEEELCQINGIGRNIATDILRILNAEYLKE
;
A
#
# COMPACT_ATOMS: atom_id res chain seq x y z
N SER A 1 18.58 -8.02 -6.48
CA SER A 1 17.71 -7.01 -7.14
C SER A 1 16.47 -6.82 -6.28
N ARG A 2 15.92 -5.60 -6.18
CA ARG A 2 14.66 -5.35 -5.44
C ARG A 2 13.44 -5.90 -6.18
N ILE A 3 13.53 -5.94 -7.52
CA ILE A 3 12.49 -6.42 -8.41
C ILE A 3 12.68 -7.91 -8.68
N GLY A 4 11.59 -8.68 -8.55
CA GLY A 4 11.50 -10.08 -8.99
C GLY A 4 10.37 -10.23 -9.98
N VAL A 5 10.66 -10.76 -11.17
CA VAL A 5 9.67 -10.99 -12.23
C VAL A 5 9.43 -12.48 -12.37
N GLU A 6 8.19 -12.92 -12.19
CA GLU A 6 7.73 -14.25 -12.58
C GLU A 6 7.16 -14.14 -14.01
N ARG A 7 7.83 -14.74 -15.00
CA ARG A 7 7.34 -14.77 -16.39
C ARG A 7 6.64 -16.10 -16.65
N LYS A 8 5.40 -16.05 -17.14
CA LYS A 8 4.62 -17.22 -17.57
C LYS A 8 4.08 -17.02 -18.96
N THR A 9 4.02 -18.07 -19.77
CA THR A 9 3.15 -18.03 -20.94
C THR A 9 1.68 -18.05 -20.49
N VAL A 10 0.76 -17.63 -21.35
CA VAL A 10 -0.68 -17.81 -21.13
C VAL A 10 -1.00 -19.27 -20.78
N GLU A 11 -0.40 -20.24 -21.46
CA GLU A 11 -0.64 -21.66 -21.21
C GLU A 11 -0.13 -22.11 -19.84
N ASP A 12 1.09 -21.71 -19.46
CA ASP A 12 1.64 -22.01 -18.14
C ASP A 12 0.82 -21.38 -17.01
N PHE A 13 0.36 -20.14 -17.21
CA PHE A 13 -0.49 -19.46 -16.25
C PHE A 13 -1.79 -20.24 -16.01
N LEU A 14 -2.49 -20.60 -17.11
CA LEU A 14 -3.74 -21.36 -17.05
C LEU A 14 -3.54 -22.75 -16.45
N ASN A 15 -2.48 -23.47 -16.81
CA ASN A 15 -2.14 -24.77 -16.23
C ASN A 15 -1.84 -24.65 -14.73
N SER A 16 -1.07 -23.64 -14.31
CA SER A 16 -0.76 -23.41 -12.90
C SER A 16 -2.00 -23.05 -12.06
N LEU A 17 -3.00 -22.41 -12.68
CA LEU A 17 -4.28 -22.12 -12.05
C LEU A 17 -5.09 -23.41 -11.84
N ILE A 18 -5.18 -24.26 -12.86
CA ILE A 18 -5.86 -25.57 -12.78
C ILE A 18 -5.21 -26.47 -11.71
N GLU A 19 -3.87 -26.53 -11.71
CA GLU A 19 -3.10 -27.35 -10.77
C GLU A 19 -3.05 -26.77 -9.34
N GLY A 20 -3.60 -25.56 -9.12
CA GLY A 20 -3.58 -24.89 -7.82
C GLY A 20 -2.20 -24.41 -7.36
N LYS A 21 -1.19 -24.46 -8.23
CA LYS A 21 0.20 -24.07 -7.92
C LYS A 21 0.45 -22.57 -8.04
N LEU A 22 -0.38 -21.86 -8.80
CA LEU A 22 -0.22 -20.42 -9.06
C LEU A 22 -0.06 -19.61 -7.78
N PHE A 23 -0.96 -19.78 -6.81
CA PHE A 23 -0.94 -18.98 -5.58
C PHE A 23 0.25 -19.30 -4.66
N VAL A 24 0.82 -20.50 -4.75
CA VAL A 24 2.07 -20.83 -4.04
C VAL A 24 3.24 -20.03 -4.63
N GLN A 25 3.33 -19.97 -5.96
CA GLN A 25 4.35 -19.19 -6.67
C GLN A 25 4.21 -17.69 -6.37
N ILE A 26 2.98 -17.17 -6.38
CA ILE A 26 2.67 -15.76 -6.06
C ILE A 26 3.05 -15.41 -4.62
N LYS A 27 2.72 -16.27 -3.64
CA LYS A 27 3.13 -16.08 -2.23
C LYS A 27 4.64 -16.06 -2.08
N ASN A 28 5.34 -16.98 -2.74
CA ASN A 28 6.79 -17.06 -2.69
C ASN A 28 7.43 -15.81 -3.34
N LEU A 29 6.95 -15.40 -4.50
CA LEU A 29 7.44 -14.19 -5.19
C LEU A 29 7.32 -12.95 -4.30
N ARG A 30 6.16 -12.77 -3.64
CA ARG A 30 5.93 -11.66 -2.70
C ARG A 30 6.81 -11.73 -1.45
N ALA A 31 7.09 -12.93 -0.95
CA ALA A 31 7.93 -13.12 0.23
C ALA A 31 9.42 -12.88 -0.08
N THR A 32 9.87 -13.17 -1.31
CA THR A 32 11.28 -13.06 -1.71
C THR A 32 11.67 -11.66 -2.18
N TYR A 33 10.79 -10.95 -2.88
CA TYR A 33 11.11 -9.67 -3.52
C TYR A 33 10.26 -8.53 -2.99
N SER A 34 10.88 -7.37 -2.78
CA SER A 34 10.19 -6.17 -2.30
C SER A 34 9.36 -5.47 -3.38
N ARG A 35 9.66 -5.73 -4.65
CA ARG A 35 8.90 -5.26 -5.83
C ARG A 35 8.60 -6.44 -6.77
N PRO A 36 7.68 -7.35 -6.40
CA PRO A 36 7.32 -8.48 -7.26
C PRO A 36 6.48 -8.03 -8.47
N LEU A 37 6.59 -8.73 -9.59
CA LEU A 37 5.77 -8.52 -10.78
C LEU A 37 5.48 -9.84 -11.48
N LEU A 38 4.23 -10.05 -11.91
CA LEU A 38 3.86 -11.17 -12.78
C LEU A 38 3.81 -10.67 -14.23
N LEU A 39 4.55 -11.33 -15.11
CA LEU A 39 4.52 -11.07 -16.55
C LEU A 39 3.88 -12.26 -17.26
N ILE A 40 2.79 -11.99 -17.98
CA ILE A 40 2.08 -13.00 -18.78
C ILE A 40 2.37 -12.74 -20.26
N GLU A 41 2.91 -13.75 -20.94
CA GLU A 41 3.31 -13.67 -22.34
C GLU A 41 2.40 -14.51 -23.24
N GLY A 42 1.96 -13.89 -24.33
CA GLY A 42 1.13 -14.50 -25.36
C GLY A 42 -0.33 -14.04 -25.34
N ASP A 43 -1.07 -14.53 -26.33
CA ASP A 43 -2.46 -14.14 -26.57
C ASP A 43 -3.48 -15.18 -26.10
N GLY A 44 -4.74 -14.78 -26.14
CA GLY A 44 -5.87 -15.70 -25.99
C GLY A 44 -6.12 -16.17 -24.58
N LEU A 45 -5.69 -15.40 -23.58
CA LEU A 45 -5.91 -15.70 -22.15
C LEU A 45 -7.38 -16.04 -21.86
N LEU A 46 -8.32 -15.25 -22.40
CA LEU A 46 -9.76 -15.41 -22.20
C LEU A 46 -10.42 -16.35 -23.21
N THR A 47 -9.73 -16.72 -24.30
CA THR A 47 -10.33 -17.48 -25.40
C THR A 47 -10.01 -18.98 -25.33
N LYS A 48 -9.17 -19.43 -24.39
CA LYS A 48 -8.81 -20.84 -24.23
C LYS A 48 -9.97 -21.65 -23.65
N ARG A 49 -10.22 -22.82 -24.24
CA ARG A 49 -11.27 -23.76 -23.80
C ARG A 49 -10.90 -24.33 -22.41
N ASN A 50 -11.91 -24.62 -21.59
CA ASN A 50 -11.84 -25.29 -20.28
C ASN A 50 -11.56 -24.44 -19.03
N ILE A 51 -11.37 -23.12 -19.15
CA ILE A 51 -11.30 -22.23 -17.99
C ILE A 51 -12.32 -21.11 -18.14
N SER A 52 -13.10 -20.86 -17.10
CA SER A 52 -14.09 -19.78 -17.10
C SER A 52 -13.41 -18.42 -16.97
N HIS A 53 -13.99 -17.39 -17.60
CA HIS A 53 -13.49 -16.02 -17.46
C HIS A 53 -13.51 -15.57 -15.98
N ASN A 54 -14.49 -16.03 -15.21
CA ASN A 54 -14.59 -15.75 -13.78
C ASN A 54 -13.42 -16.34 -12.99
N ALA A 55 -12.92 -17.53 -13.35
CA ALA A 55 -11.74 -18.10 -12.69
C ALA A 55 -10.49 -17.26 -13.00
N ILE A 56 -10.33 -16.81 -14.24
CA ILE A 56 -9.21 -15.95 -14.66
C ILE A 56 -9.29 -14.60 -13.95
N PHE A 57 -10.42 -13.90 -14.03
CA PHE A 57 -10.60 -12.60 -13.37
C PHE A 57 -10.56 -12.70 -11.84
N GLY A 58 -11.04 -13.79 -11.26
CA GLY A 58 -10.89 -14.07 -9.84
C GLY A 58 -9.41 -14.18 -9.45
N SER A 59 -8.62 -14.91 -10.25
CA SER A 59 -7.17 -15.03 -10.03
C SER A 59 -6.44 -13.70 -10.20
N PHE A 60 -6.78 -12.91 -11.22
CA PHE A 60 -6.21 -11.57 -11.45
C PHE A 60 -6.54 -10.62 -10.31
N THR A 61 -7.80 -10.59 -9.88
CA THR A 61 -8.24 -9.80 -8.73
C THR A 61 -7.46 -10.20 -7.49
N ALA A 62 -7.35 -11.49 -7.19
CA ALA A 62 -6.58 -11.94 -6.04
C ALA A 62 -5.10 -11.51 -6.12
N ILE A 63 -4.45 -11.72 -7.26
CA ILE A 63 -3.03 -11.38 -7.46
C ILE A 63 -2.80 -9.87 -7.34
N MET A 64 -3.62 -9.05 -8.00
CA MET A 64 -3.42 -7.59 -8.05
C MET A 64 -3.89 -6.88 -6.78
N VAL A 65 -5.03 -7.28 -6.22
CA VAL A 65 -5.69 -6.60 -5.10
C VAL A 65 -5.26 -7.19 -3.76
N ASP A 66 -5.39 -8.52 -3.58
CA ASP A 66 -5.11 -9.15 -2.28
C ASP A 66 -3.60 -9.35 -2.07
N PHE A 67 -2.88 -9.79 -3.11
CA PHE A 67 -1.43 -9.96 -3.04
C PHE A 67 -0.65 -8.68 -3.36
N GLY A 68 -1.28 -7.68 -3.98
CA GLY A 68 -0.63 -6.42 -4.33
C GLY A 68 0.45 -6.59 -5.40
N ILE A 69 0.36 -7.62 -6.25
CA ILE A 69 1.35 -7.90 -7.30
C ILE A 69 0.82 -7.38 -8.64
N PRO A 70 1.50 -6.43 -9.29
CA PRO A 70 1.13 -5.97 -10.62
C PRO A 70 1.25 -7.09 -11.65
N ILE A 71 0.33 -7.11 -12.60
CA ILE A 71 0.34 -8.00 -13.76
C ILE A 71 0.59 -7.15 -15.01
N ILE A 72 1.55 -7.56 -15.82
CA ILE A 72 1.80 -7.00 -17.15
C ILE A 72 1.64 -8.12 -18.18
N THR A 73 1.02 -7.80 -19.31
CA THR A 73 0.89 -8.72 -20.43
C THR A 73 1.72 -8.25 -21.63
N THR A 74 2.27 -9.21 -22.36
CA THR A 74 3.04 -9.00 -23.60
C THR A 74 2.58 -10.02 -24.63
N HIS A 75 2.66 -9.70 -25.92
CA HIS A 75 2.16 -10.57 -26.97
C HIS A 75 3.24 -11.55 -27.46
N THR A 76 4.51 -11.13 -27.44
CA THR A 76 5.62 -11.90 -28.01
C THR A 76 6.83 -11.98 -27.07
N PRO A 77 7.70 -13.00 -27.23
CA PRO A 77 8.97 -13.07 -26.49
C PRO A 77 9.85 -11.83 -26.69
N GLN A 78 9.77 -11.18 -27.86
CA GLN A 78 10.53 -9.97 -28.14
C GLN A 78 10.03 -8.79 -27.30
N GLU A 79 8.71 -8.59 -27.22
CA GLU A 79 8.12 -7.57 -26.34
C GLU A 79 8.46 -7.82 -24.87
N THR A 80 8.41 -9.09 -24.42
CA THR A 80 8.88 -9.48 -23.09
C THR A 80 10.32 -9.07 -22.86
N ALA A 81 11.22 -9.39 -23.79
CA ALA A 81 12.63 -9.06 -23.68
C ALA A 81 12.87 -7.55 -23.63
N ASP A 82 12.20 -6.78 -24.49
CA ASP A 82 12.29 -5.32 -24.53
C ASP A 82 11.79 -4.69 -23.22
N PHE A 83 10.65 -5.17 -22.71
CA PHE A 83 10.10 -4.72 -21.43
C PHE A 83 11.05 -5.00 -20.26
N LEU A 84 11.58 -6.23 -20.18
CA LEU A 84 12.53 -6.62 -19.14
C LEU A 84 13.84 -5.83 -19.24
N ALA A 85 14.33 -5.57 -20.45
CA ALA A 85 15.54 -4.77 -20.67
C ALA A 85 15.37 -3.33 -20.18
N ILE A 86 14.23 -2.69 -20.50
CA ILE A 86 13.91 -1.33 -20.02
C ILE A 86 13.76 -1.31 -18.50
N MET A 87 13.08 -2.31 -17.93
CA MET A 87 12.91 -2.43 -16.47
C MET A 87 14.26 -2.59 -15.76
N ALA A 88 15.12 -3.48 -16.25
CA ALA A 88 16.45 -3.70 -15.71
C ALA A 88 17.32 -2.43 -15.82
N GLN A 89 17.29 -1.75 -16.96
CA GLN A 89 18.03 -0.50 -17.16
C GLN A 89 17.57 0.60 -16.20
N ARG A 90 16.26 0.70 -15.94
CA ARG A 90 15.71 1.65 -14.96
C ARG A 90 16.10 1.31 -13.54
N GLU A 91 16.01 0.04 -13.14
CA GLU A 91 16.40 -0.43 -11.80
C GLU A 91 17.90 -0.23 -11.56
N GLN A 92 18.75 -0.43 -12.58
CA GLN A 92 20.20 -0.20 -12.50
C GLN A 92 20.55 1.28 -12.43
N LYS A 93 19.89 2.14 -13.22
CA LYS A 93 20.06 3.61 -13.13
C LYS A 93 19.54 4.18 -11.80
N GLU A 94 18.49 3.59 -11.25
CA GLU A 94 18.04 3.87 -9.89
C GLU A 94 19.00 3.31 -8.83
N GLY A 95 19.80 2.29 -9.14
CA GLY A 95 20.82 1.74 -8.25
C GLY A 95 21.99 2.70 -7.96
N ASP A 96 22.31 3.61 -8.87
CA ASP A 96 23.33 4.67 -8.70
C ASP A 96 22.83 5.89 -7.92
N ARG A 97 21.51 6.05 -7.84
CA ARG A 97 20.92 6.96 -6.87
C ARG A 97 20.85 6.18 -5.57
N ALA A 98 21.22 6.78 -4.45
CA ALA A 98 20.73 6.32 -3.16
C ALA A 98 19.20 6.51 -3.15
N VAL A 99 18.48 5.62 -3.85
CA VAL A 99 17.02 5.59 -3.87
C VAL A 99 16.65 5.16 -2.48
N ALA A 100 16.10 6.10 -1.73
CA ALA A 100 15.55 5.91 -0.40
C ALA A 100 14.93 4.51 -0.32
N ILE A 101 15.49 3.69 0.56
CA ILE A 101 15.12 2.31 0.79
C ILE A 101 13.78 2.34 1.51
N ARG A 102 12.71 2.62 0.77
CA ARG A 102 11.31 2.44 1.15
C ARG A 102 10.44 2.88 -0.01
N GLY A 103 9.77 1.92 -0.63
CA GLY A 103 8.39 2.15 -1.02
C GLY A 103 7.60 2.34 0.27
N GLU A 104 7.57 3.55 0.81
CA GLU A 104 6.50 3.89 1.72
C GLU A 104 5.23 3.92 0.88
N LYS A 105 4.19 3.19 1.31
CA LYS A 105 2.79 3.61 1.09
C LYS A 105 2.82 5.12 1.00
N THR A 106 2.52 5.72 -0.17
CA THR A 106 2.63 7.16 -0.48
C THR A 106 2.86 7.91 0.81
N ALA A 107 4.13 8.22 1.14
CA ALA A 107 4.49 8.69 2.48
C ALA A 107 3.40 9.69 2.87
N ARG A 108 2.60 9.33 3.89
CA ARG A 108 1.33 9.98 4.19
C ARG A 108 1.53 11.47 3.94
N SER A 109 0.68 12.10 3.14
CA SER A 109 0.78 13.55 2.97
C SER A 109 0.88 14.20 4.35
N ILE A 110 1.51 15.38 4.45
CA ILE A 110 1.63 16.05 5.76
C ILE A 110 0.26 16.11 6.47
N ALA A 111 -0.83 16.32 5.71
CA ALA A 111 -2.20 16.25 6.22
C ALA A 111 -2.59 14.87 6.77
N GLU A 112 -2.30 13.78 6.06
CA GLU A 112 -2.58 12.41 6.54
C GLU A 112 -1.71 12.02 7.74
N GLN A 113 -0.48 12.51 7.83
CA GLN A 113 0.38 12.31 9.01
C GLN A 113 -0.18 13.06 10.22
N GLN A 114 -0.61 14.30 10.01
CA GLN A 114 -1.26 15.11 11.04
C GLN A 114 -2.54 14.46 11.53
N GLN A 115 -3.40 14.03 10.61
CA GLN A 115 -4.66 13.37 10.97
C GLN A 115 -4.40 12.07 11.73
N PHE A 116 -3.47 11.24 11.27
CA PHE A 116 -3.12 9.99 11.97
C PHE A 116 -2.60 10.21 13.39
N LEU A 117 -1.73 11.22 13.60
CA LEU A 117 -1.21 11.53 14.94
C LEU A 117 -2.35 11.99 15.88
N VAL A 118 -3.27 12.80 15.37
CA VAL A 118 -4.40 13.32 16.15
C VAL A 118 -5.45 12.25 16.43
N GLU A 119 -5.68 11.31 15.51
CA GLU A 119 -6.53 10.12 15.74
C GLU A 119 -5.97 9.18 16.82
N GLY A 120 -4.66 9.26 17.10
CA GLY A 120 -4.05 8.52 18.22
C GLY A 120 -4.40 9.06 19.60
N LEU A 121 -5.02 10.24 19.69
CA LEU A 121 -5.43 10.83 20.96
C LEU A 121 -6.67 10.12 21.54
N PRO A 122 -6.78 10.06 22.88
CA PRO A 122 -7.87 9.37 23.54
C PRO A 122 -9.22 9.95 23.13
N ASN A 123 -10.16 9.07 22.76
CA ASN A 123 -11.52 9.43 22.35
C ASN A 123 -11.60 10.32 21.09
N VAL A 124 -10.57 10.35 20.25
CA VAL A 124 -10.55 11.14 19.01
C VAL A 124 -10.75 10.25 17.79
N SER A 125 -11.89 10.41 17.12
CA SER A 125 -12.19 9.75 15.83
C SER A 125 -11.62 10.54 14.64
N ALA A 126 -11.60 9.93 13.44
CA ALA A 126 -11.17 10.60 12.22
C ALA A 126 -11.91 11.92 11.94
N VAL A 127 -13.22 11.96 12.17
CA VAL A 127 -14.04 13.16 12.00
C VAL A 127 -13.63 14.24 13.00
N LEU A 128 -13.36 13.86 14.24
CA LEU A 128 -12.95 14.79 15.30
C LEU A 128 -11.53 15.31 15.07
N ALA A 129 -10.62 14.44 14.61
CA ALA A 129 -9.26 14.81 14.24
C ALA A 129 -9.24 15.86 13.12
N GLN A 130 -10.08 15.69 12.09
CA GLN A 130 -10.22 16.69 11.03
C GLN A 130 -10.74 18.03 11.56
N ARG A 131 -11.74 18.04 12.46
CA ARG A 131 -12.24 19.28 13.08
C ARG A 131 -11.17 19.98 13.90
N LEU A 132 -10.43 19.23 14.72
CA LEU A 132 -9.31 19.72 15.52
C LEU A 132 -8.24 20.38 14.63
N LEU A 133 -7.83 19.70 13.56
CA LEU A 133 -6.81 20.20 12.64
C LEU A 133 -7.29 21.40 11.82
N GLN A 134 -8.57 21.43 11.43
CA GLN A 134 -9.16 22.58 10.73
C GLN A 134 -9.28 23.80 11.64
N HIS A 135 -9.63 23.60 12.92
CA HIS A 135 -9.78 24.69 13.89
C HIS A 135 -8.43 25.29 14.31
N PHE A 136 -7.47 24.44 14.71
CA PHE A 136 -6.17 24.90 15.23
C PHE A 136 -5.09 25.08 14.14
N GLY A 137 -5.29 24.54 12.95
CA GLY A 137 -4.39 24.69 11.79
C GLY A 137 -3.07 23.89 11.86
N SER A 138 -2.66 23.40 13.03
CA SER A 138 -1.49 22.53 13.18
C SER A 138 -1.53 21.70 14.47
N ILE A 139 -0.79 20.59 14.51
CA ILE A 139 -0.61 19.79 15.74
C ILE A 139 0.03 20.63 16.85
N ARG A 140 0.97 21.52 16.52
CA ARG A 140 1.61 22.39 17.53
C ARG A 140 0.60 23.31 18.18
N ALA A 141 -0.29 23.93 17.41
CA ALA A 141 -1.35 24.77 17.97
C ALA A 141 -2.31 23.95 18.83
N LEU A 142 -2.74 22.78 18.35
CA LEU A 142 -3.55 21.85 19.13
C LEU A 142 -2.88 21.47 20.46
N ALA A 143 -1.57 21.18 20.45
CA ALA A 143 -0.82 20.75 21.61
C ALA A 143 -0.64 21.86 22.67
N ASN A 144 -0.83 23.13 22.29
CA ASN A 144 -0.76 24.27 23.20
C ASN A 144 -2.15 24.85 23.54
N ALA A 145 -3.23 24.21 23.08
CA ALA A 145 -4.59 24.67 23.31
C ALA A 145 -4.99 24.50 24.79
N THR A 146 -5.82 25.40 25.31
CA THR A 146 -6.39 25.25 26.66
C THR A 146 -7.59 24.31 26.68
N GLU A 147 -8.01 23.89 27.88
CA GLU A 147 -9.20 23.06 28.05
C GLU A 147 -10.46 23.76 27.51
N GLU A 148 -10.56 25.08 27.72
CA GLU A 148 -11.67 25.91 27.23
C GLU A 148 -11.69 25.96 25.70
N GLU A 149 -10.54 26.14 25.05
CA GLU A 149 -10.42 26.15 23.59
C GLU A 149 -10.78 24.80 22.98
N LEU A 150 -10.32 23.69 23.58
CA LEU A 150 -10.69 22.34 23.15
C LEU A 150 -12.21 22.10 23.25
N CYS A 151 -12.84 22.57 24.33
CA CYS A 151 -14.29 22.43 24.54
C CYS A 151 -15.15 23.24 23.56
N GLN A 152 -14.59 24.19 22.80
CA GLN A 152 -15.33 24.91 21.75
C GLN A 152 -15.59 24.03 20.51
N ILE A 153 -14.86 22.92 20.36
CA ILE A 153 -15.01 22.01 19.23
C ILE A 153 -16.22 21.11 19.44
N ASN A 154 -17.14 21.13 18.48
CA ASN A 154 -18.32 20.26 18.50
C ASN A 154 -17.91 18.79 18.60
N GLY A 155 -18.36 18.13 19.68
CA GLY A 155 -18.03 16.74 20.00
C GLY A 155 -16.94 16.58 21.06
N ILE A 156 -16.34 17.68 21.54
CA ILE A 156 -15.38 17.66 22.65
C ILE A 156 -16.03 18.27 23.88
N GLY A 157 -16.33 17.42 24.86
CA GLY A 157 -16.71 17.85 26.20
C GLY A 157 -15.52 17.90 27.14
N ARG A 158 -15.75 18.40 28.36
CA ARG A 158 -14.72 18.57 29.40
C ARG A 158 -13.87 17.32 29.62
N ASN A 159 -14.50 16.16 29.75
CA ASN A 159 -13.79 14.89 29.96
C ASN A 159 -12.80 14.55 28.84
N ILE A 160 -13.23 14.72 27.57
CA ILE A 160 -12.38 14.45 26.40
C ILE A 160 -11.23 15.45 26.35
N ALA A 161 -11.50 16.74 26.60
CA ALA A 161 -10.47 17.77 26.64
C ALA A 161 -9.41 17.46 27.71
N THR A 162 -9.84 17.09 28.93
CA THR A 162 -8.93 16.71 30.02
C THR A 162 -8.08 15.49 29.66
N ASP A 163 -8.65 14.46 29.03
CA ASP A 163 -7.92 13.27 28.60
C ASP A 163 -6.86 13.58 27.53
N ILE A 164 -7.20 14.42 26.55
CA ILE A 164 -6.28 14.89 25.53
C ILE A 164 -5.11 15.64 26.18
N LEU A 165 -5.40 16.62 27.04
CA LEU A 165 -4.38 17.42 27.73
C LEU A 165 -3.48 16.55 28.61
N ARG A 166 -4.04 15.54 29.27
CA ARG A 166 -3.28 14.61 30.10
C ARG A 166 -2.23 13.86 29.27
N ILE A 167 -2.60 13.30 28.13
CA ILE A 167 -1.66 12.55 27.26
C ILE A 167 -0.60 13.46 26.66
N LEU A 168 -0.97 14.69 26.26
CA LEU A 168 -0.02 15.62 25.64
C LEU A 168 1.02 16.18 26.61
N ASN A 169 0.67 16.30 27.90
CA ASN A 169 1.52 16.92 28.91
C ASN A 169 2.18 15.92 29.88
N ALA A 170 1.79 14.64 29.86
CA ALA A 170 2.39 13.63 30.72
C ALA A 170 3.85 13.38 30.35
N GLU A 171 4.71 13.23 31.37
CA GLU A 171 6.08 12.79 31.16
C GLU A 171 6.10 11.34 30.67
N TYR A 172 6.97 11.05 29.70
CA TYR A 172 7.15 9.69 29.21
C TYR A 172 7.91 8.85 30.24
N LEU A 173 7.23 7.89 30.84
CA LEU A 173 7.82 6.91 31.74
C LEU A 173 8.33 5.71 30.93
N LYS A 174 9.63 5.41 31.03
CA LYS A 174 10.19 4.16 30.51
C LYS A 174 9.89 3.06 31.54
N GLU A 175 9.09 2.07 31.15
CA GLU A 175 9.00 0.79 31.87
C GLU A 175 10.22 -0.10 31.56
#